data_AF-A0A376E2X9-F1
#
_entry.id   AF-A0A376E2X9-F1
#
_cell.length_a   1.000
_cell.length_b   1.000
_cell.length_c   1.000
_cell.angle_alpha   90.00
_cell.angle_beta   90.00
_cell.angle_gamma   90.00
#
_symmetry.space_group_name_H-M   'P 1'
#
loop_
_entity.id
_entity.type
_entity.pdbx_description
1 polymer ?
#
loop_
_entity_poly.entity_id
_entity_poly.type
_entity_poly.pdbx_seq_one_letter_code
_entity_poly.pdbx_strand_id
1 'polypeptide(L)'
;MLSRQIKAQLILLLSGFTILIHAQVGIGTPNPDPSAMLQINSKNKGILLPSVALVSSTDQITVQNPAEGLIVWNNGSGTLAETGFYYWSKSKWNMISTTASNSGNGTNGGVSPMSVWNSSATNSGNSGGVNTNLSLGTNTSDDLVFKVNSTSVGRLGVNNSISFGTAANAAQNGIALGNSSSAYQGIAIGPILRLPPMNQ
;
A
#
# COMPACT_ATOMS: atom_id res chain seq x y z
N MET A 1 -9.38 69.99 21.14
CA MET A 1 -8.53 68.86 21.55
C MET A 1 -9.39 67.82 22.24
N LEU A 2 -9.45 66.56 21.78
CA LEU A 2 -10.13 65.48 22.50
C LEU A 2 -9.52 65.33 23.90
N SER A 3 -10.36 65.20 24.94
CA SER A 3 -9.90 65.01 26.31
C SER A 3 -9.11 63.71 26.46
N ARG A 4 -8.12 63.70 27.35
CA ARG A 4 -7.23 62.54 27.59
C ARG A 4 -8.03 61.28 27.98
N GLN A 5 -9.17 61.46 28.64
CA GLN A 5 -10.12 60.42 29.03
C GLN A 5 -10.81 59.77 27.82
N ILE A 6 -11.30 60.57 26.87
CA ILE A 6 -11.97 60.06 25.66
C ILE A 6 -10.99 59.28 24.78
N LYS A 7 -9.72 59.71 24.69
CA LYS A 7 -8.68 58.98 23.95
C LYS A 7 -8.39 57.61 24.56
N ALA A 8 -8.30 57.52 25.89
CA ALA A 8 -8.08 56.26 26.59
C ALA A 8 -9.26 55.28 26.42
N GLN A 9 -10.50 55.78 26.48
CA GLN A 9 -11.70 54.98 26.23
C GLN A 9 -11.76 54.46 24.79
N LEU A 10 -11.38 55.27 23.81
CA LEU A 10 -11.34 54.86 22.40
C LEU A 10 -10.30 53.75 22.14
N ILE A 11 -9.12 53.87 22.76
CA ILE A 11 -8.04 52.85 22.66
C ILE A 11 -8.49 51.53 23.28
N LEU A 12 -9.13 51.58 24.46
CA LEU A 12 -9.63 50.39 25.14
C LEU A 12 -10.73 49.69 24.31
N LEU A 13 -11.67 50.46 23.76
CA LEU A 13 -12.73 49.95 22.89
C LEU A 13 -12.16 49.29 21.62
N LEU A 14 -11.17 49.93 20.98
CA LEU A 14 -10.52 49.40 19.77
C LEU A 14 -9.69 48.15 20.07
N SER A 15 -9.05 48.08 21.24
CA SER A 15 -8.29 46.90 21.71
C SER A 15 -9.18 45.72 22.13
N GLY A 16 -10.42 45.98 22.57
CA GLY A 16 -11.40 44.93 22.88
C GLY A 16 -12.00 44.29 21.63
N PHE A 17 -12.04 45.03 20.52
CA PHE A 17 -12.63 44.56 19.26
C PHE A 17 -11.72 43.57 18.51
N THR A 18 -10.39 43.65 18.69
CA THR A 18 -9.42 42.75 18.05
C THR A 18 -9.37 41.36 18.69
N ILE A 19 -9.92 41.17 19.88
CA ILE A 19 -9.92 39.88 20.60
C ILE A 19 -11.09 38.98 20.14
N LEU A 20 -12.03 39.52 19.37
CA LEU A 20 -13.26 38.83 18.93
C LEU A 20 -13.23 38.38 17.47
N ILE A 21 -12.12 38.61 16.75
CA ILE A 21 -11.99 38.17 15.36
C ILE A 21 -11.42 36.76 15.30
N HIS A 22 -12.26 35.77 14.99
CA HIS A 22 -11.80 34.43 14.65
C HIS A 22 -11.33 34.40 13.19
N ALA A 23 -10.13 33.89 12.93
CA ALA A 23 -9.52 33.84 11.59
C ALA A 23 -9.95 32.62 10.75
N GLN A 24 -11.01 31.91 11.14
CA GLN A 24 -11.51 30.74 10.43
C GLN A 24 -12.12 31.13 9.07
N VAL A 25 -11.78 30.36 8.03
CA VAL A 25 -12.28 30.60 6.67
C VAL A 25 -13.48 29.69 6.41
N GLY A 26 -14.64 30.29 6.18
CA GLY A 26 -15.84 29.59 5.71
C GLY A 26 -16.09 29.85 4.24
N ILE A 27 -16.19 28.80 3.42
CA ILE A 27 -16.62 28.90 2.02
C ILE A 27 -17.93 28.13 1.87
N GLY A 28 -19.02 28.85 1.60
CA GLY A 28 -20.36 28.25 1.51
C GLY A 28 -21.00 27.91 2.87
N THR A 29 -20.39 28.35 3.98
CA THR A 29 -21.01 28.33 5.32
C THR A 29 -20.71 29.64 6.05
N PRO A 30 -21.72 30.32 6.63
CA PRO A 30 -21.52 31.53 7.44
C PRO A 30 -21.01 31.22 8.86
N ASN A 31 -21.16 29.98 9.32
CA ASN A 31 -20.73 29.52 10.63
C ASN A 31 -19.86 28.28 10.46
N PRO A 32 -18.56 28.45 10.19
CA PRO A 32 -17.60 27.35 10.23
C PRO A 32 -17.61 26.68 11.61
N ASP A 33 -17.36 25.38 11.63
CA ASP A 33 -17.17 24.61 12.86
C ASP A 33 -16.00 25.23 13.65
N PRO A 34 -16.13 25.45 14.98
CA PRO A 34 -15.08 26.02 15.80
C PRO A 34 -13.75 25.24 15.78
N SER A 35 -13.77 23.96 15.39
CA SER A 35 -12.57 23.12 15.24
C SER A 35 -11.91 23.21 13.86
N ALA A 36 -12.52 23.90 12.88
CA ALA A 36 -12.04 23.98 11.51
C ALA A 36 -11.38 25.33 11.21
N MET A 37 -10.11 25.30 10.78
CA MET A 37 -9.45 26.51 10.26
C MET A 37 -9.97 26.91 8.87
N LEU A 38 -10.43 25.92 8.09
CA LEU A 38 -11.11 26.10 6.80
C LEU A 38 -12.26 25.09 6.70
N GLN A 39 -13.49 25.56 6.51
CA GLN A 39 -14.64 24.71 6.19
C GLN A 39 -15.22 25.11 4.84
N ILE A 40 -15.38 24.12 3.96
CA ILE A 40 -15.99 24.30 2.65
C ILE A 40 -17.26 23.47 2.61
N ASN A 41 -18.41 24.11 2.39
CA ASN A 41 -19.71 23.45 2.33
C ASN A 41 -20.40 23.74 0.98
N SER A 42 -20.72 22.68 0.25
CA SER A 42 -21.49 22.73 -1.00
C SER A 42 -22.13 21.38 -1.26
N LYS A 43 -23.33 21.38 -1.87
CA LYS A 43 -24.02 20.13 -2.25
C LYS A 43 -23.47 19.49 -3.53
N ASN A 44 -22.82 20.28 -4.40
CA ASN A 44 -22.48 19.88 -5.76
C ASN A 44 -21.24 20.59 -6.34
N LYS A 45 -20.35 21.12 -5.47
CA LYS A 45 -19.09 21.75 -5.90
C LYS A 45 -17.93 21.12 -5.13
N GLY A 46 -16.79 20.98 -5.80
CA GLY A 46 -15.54 20.52 -5.20
C GLY A 46 -14.53 21.67 -5.00
N ILE A 47 -13.31 21.29 -4.66
CA ILE A 47 -12.16 22.20 -4.56
C ILE A 47 -11.29 21.98 -5.79
N LEU A 48 -11.03 23.05 -6.54
CA LEU A 48 -10.02 23.03 -7.60
C LEU A 48 -8.70 23.52 -7.01
N LEU A 49 -7.77 22.59 -6.78
CA LEU A 49 -6.41 22.92 -6.34
C LEU A 49 -5.60 23.57 -7.48
N PRO A 50 -4.53 24.30 -7.16
CA PRO A 50 -3.62 24.82 -8.18
C PRO A 50 -3.16 23.72 -9.14
N SER A 51 -3.36 23.97 -10.44
CA SER A 51 -2.93 23.11 -11.55
C SER A 51 -1.48 23.47 -11.89
N VAL A 52 -0.55 22.56 -11.58
CA VAL A 52 0.89 22.79 -11.65
C VAL A 52 1.50 21.83 -12.67
N ALA A 53 2.43 22.33 -13.48
CA ALA A 53 3.20 21.53 -14.45
C ALA A 53 4.52 21.08 -13.80
N LEU A 54 4.48 20.05 -12.96
CA LEU A 54 5.68 19.60 -12.25
C LEU A 54 6.70 19.01 -13.23
N VAL A 55 7.97 19.38 -13.05
CA VAL A 55 9.07 18.92 -13.92
C VAL A 55 9.65 17.60 -13.41
N SER A 56 9.70 17.40 -12.09
CA SER A 56 10.19 16.15 -11.50
C SER A 56 9.61 15.92 -10.12
N SER A 57 9.83 14.71 -9.56
CA SER A 57 9.44 14.43 -8.18
C SER A 57 10.21 15.25 -7.15
N THR A 58 11.31 15.92 -7.51
CA THR A 58 12.08 16.79 -6.61
C THR A 58 12.00 18.27 -7.00
N ASP A 59 11.03 18.64 -7.84
CA ASP A 59 10.88 20.01 -8.35
C ASP A 59 10.50 20.99 -7.23
N GLN A 60 11.44 21.88 -6.90
CA GLN A 60 11.25 23.01 -5.96
C GLN A 60 11.33 24.37 -6.66
N ILE A 61 11.33 24.39 -7.99
CA ILE A 61 11.44 25.63 -8.78
C ILE A 61 10.05 26.06 -9.23
N THR A 62 9.26 25.12 -9.77
CA THR A 62 7.88 25.40 -10.20
C THR A 62 7.00 25.82 -9.02
N VAL A 63 7.25 25.23 -7.86
CA VAL A 63 6.69 25.64 -6.57
C VAL A 63 7.87 25.92 -5.65
N GLN A 64 8.18 27.20 -5.43
CA GLN A 64 9.34 27.61 -4.64
C GLN A 64 9.14 27.31 -3.15
N ASN A 65 10.13 26.65 -2.52
CA ASN A 65 10.13 26.30 -1.09
C ASN A 65 8.81 25.63 -0.64
N PRO A 66 8.41 24.50 -1.24
CA PRO A 66 7.14 23.86 -0.93
C PRO A 66 7.10 23.43 0.55
N ALA A 67 6.02 23.78 1.24
CA ALA A 67 5.81 23.40 2.64
C ALA A 67 5.50 21.89 2.76
N GLU A 68 5.95 21.24 3.83
CA GLU A 68 5.57 19.85 4.13
C GLU A 68 4.03 19.73 4.22
N GLY A 69 3.48 18.74 3.51
CA GLY A 69 2.04 18.51 3.39
C GLY A 69 1.32 19.37 2.36
N LEU A 70 2.01 20.26 1.62
CA LEU A 70 1.39 21.06 0.54
C LEU A 70 0.85 20.15 -0.57
N ILE A 71 -0.41 20.35 -0.98
CA ILE A 71 -1.08 19.54 -2.01
C ILE A 71 -1.34 20.36 -3.28
N VAL A 72 -1.05 19.79 -4.44
CA VAL A 72 -1.31 20.38 -5.77
C VAL A 72 -1.92 19.35 -6.72
N TRP A 73 -2.50 19.80 -7.82
CA TRP A 73 -2.84 18.95 -8.96
C TRP A 73 -1.72 19.05 -10.01
N ASN A 74 -1.02 17.95 -10.30
CA ASN A 74 -0.10 17.88 -11.44
C ASN A 74 -0.90 17.69 -12.73
N ASN A 75 -0.76 18.61 -13.67
CA ASN A 75 -1.49 18.61 -14.93
C ASN A 75 -0.80 17.85 -16.07
N GLY A 76 0.42 17.36 -15.85
CA GLY A 76 1.16 16.53 -16.81
C GLY A 76 1.71 17.28 -18.02
N SER A 77 1.65 18.62 -18.04
CA SER A 77 2.30 19.41 -19.09
C SER A 77 3.78 19.69 -18.80
N GLY A 78 4.28 19.30 -17.60
CA GLY A 78 5.70 19.25 -17.27
C GLY A 78 6.33 17.90 -17.63
N THR A 79 7.58 17.68 -17.25
CA THR A 79 8.27 16.40 -17.51
C THR A 79 7.89 15.28 -16.53
N LEU A 80 7.25 15.60 -15.38
CA LEU A 80 6.57 14.60 -14.56
C LEU A 80 5.20 14.32 -15.20
N ALA A 81 5.15 13.31 -16.06
CA ALA A 81 4.01 13.07 -16.96
C ALA A 81 2.74 12.56 -16.25
N GLU A 82 2.90 11.87 -15.12
CA GLU A 82 1.79 11.26 -14.39
C GLU A 82 0.90 12.35 -13.75
N THR A 83 -0.27 12.55 -14.35
CA THR A 83 -1.30 13.50 -13.88
C THR A 83 -1.97 12.99 -12.61
N GLY A 84 -2.25 13.89 -11.66
CA GLY A 84 -2.90 13.51 -10.42
C GLY A 84 -2.68 14.49 -9.27
N PHE A 85 -3.19 14.15 -8.10
CA PHE A 85 -2.88 14.90 -6.88
C PHE A 85 -1.50 14.54 -6.37
N TYR A 86 -0.72 15.54 -5.99
CA TYR A 86 0.60 15.36 -5.38
C TYR A 86 0.68 16.13 -4.08
N TYR A 87 1.38 15.58 -3.10
CA TYR A 87 1.75 16.29 -1.88
C TYR A 87 3.25 16.33 -1.67
N TRP A 88 3.75 17.45 -1.15
CA TRP A 88 5.16 17.60 -0.81
C TRP A 88 5.47 16.92 0.52
N SER A 89 6.40 15.96 0.53
CA SER A 89 6.98 15.45 1.76
C SER A 89 8.34 14.81 1.57
N LYS A 90 9.24 14.99 2.56
CA LYS A 90 10.60 14.43 2.57
C LYS A 90 11.39 14.83 1.33
N SER A 91 11.32 16.12 0.99
CA SER A 91 12.01 16.72 -0.17
C SER A 91 11.56 16.18 -1.54
N LYS A 92 10.33 15.68 -1.65
CA LYS A 92 9.76 15.22 -2.92
C LYS A 92 8.24 15.37 -3.02
N TRP A 93 7.74 15.51 -4.24
CA TRP A 93 6.33 15.36 -4.62
C TRP A 93 5.96 13.88 -4.67
N ASN A 94 4.98 13.51 -3.85
CA ASN A 94 4.44 12.16 -3.77
C ASN A 94 3.03 12.17 -4.34
N MET A 95 2.76 11.30 -5.31
CA MET A 95 1.43 11.16 -5.90
C MET A 95 0.45 10.54 -4.88
N ILE A 96 -0.73 11.13 -4.74
CA ILE A 96 -1.86 10.56 -4.02
C ILE A 96 -2.59 9.65 -5.02
N SER A 97 -2.19 8.37 -5.07
CA SER A 97 -2.85 7.39 -5.94
C SER A 97 -4.13 6.84 -5.29
N THR A 98 -5.25 6.86 -6.03
CA THR A 98 -6.52 6.22 -5.67
C THR A 98 -6.75 4.90 -6.39
N THR A 99 -5.88 4.53 -7.35
CA THR A 99 -5.83 3.13 -7.73
C THR A 99 -5.35 2.41 -6.47
N ALA A 100 -6.24 1.62 -5.87
CA ALA A 100 -5.82 0.42 -5.17
C ALA A 100 -4.81 -0.16 -6.13
N SER A 101 -3.55 0.06 -5.79
CA SER A 101 -2.49 -0.55 -6.52
C SER A 101 -2.96 -2.00 -6.49
N ASN A 102 -3.18 -2.61 -7.66
CA ASN A 102 -2.93 -4.03 -7.79
C ASN A 102 -1.41 -4.22 -7.58
N SER A 103 -0.87 -3.65 -6.49
CA SER A 103 0.13 -4.20 -5.65
C SER A 103 -0.42 -5.57 -5.24
N GLY A 104 -0.19 -6.54 -6.14
CA GLY A 104 0.77 -7.55 -5.72
C GLY A 104 1.87 -6.83 -4.96
N ASN A 105 1.73 -6.90 -3.64
CA ASN A 105 2.42 -6.15 -2.62
C ASN A 105 3.77 -5.53 -3.03
N GLY A 106 3.85 -4.19 -2.96
CA GLY A 106 5.05 -3.51 -2.46
C GLY A 106 5.82 -2.71 -3.48
N THR A 107 5.71 -1.38 -3.39
CA THR A 107 6.87 -0.50 -3.18
C THR A 107 6.35 0.91 -2.88
N ASN A 108 6.37 1.25 -1.59
CA ASN A 108 6.50 2.60 -0.98
C ASN A 108 5.60 2.75 0.26
N GLY A 109 6.02 2.12 1.36
CA GLY A 109 5.36 2.32 2.65
C GLY A 109 5.58 1.23 3.70
N GLY A 110 6.82 0.77 3.90
CA GLY A 110 7.30 0.29 5.22
C GLY A 110 6.57 -0.84 5.97
N VAL A 111 5.73 -1.66 5.35
CA VAL A 111 5.23 -2.91 5.93
C VAL A 111 5.54 -4.07 4.99
N SER A 112 6.22 -5.08 5.53
CA SER A 112 6.60 -6.30 4.79
C SER A 112 5.35 -7.00 4.24
N PRO A 113 5.38 -7.57 3.03
CA PRO A 113 4.32 -8.45 2.55
C PRO A 113 4.08 -9.57 3.54
N MET A 114 2.96 -9.54 4.25
CA MET A 114 2.38 -10.78 4.76
C MET A 114 1.72 -11.43 3.56
N SER A 115 2.29 -12.53 3.08
CA SER A 115 1.70 -13.39 2.06
C SER A 115 0.42 -14.03 2.62
N VAL A 116 -0.69 -13.30 2.61
CA VAL A 116 -2.00 -13.84 2.98
C VAL A 116 -2.57 -14.55 1.75
N TRP A 117 -2.79 -15.86 1.88
CA TRP A 117 -3.56 -16.64 0.91
C TRP A 117 -4.95 -16.01 0.75
N ASN A 118 -5.25 -15.53 -0.42
CA ASN A 118 -6.50 -14.89 -0.75
C ASN A 118 -7.57 -15.97 -1.04
N SER A 119 -8.58 -16.07 -0.17
CA SER A 119 -9.70 -17.01 -0.31
C SER A 119 -10.72 -16.63 -1.40
N SER A 120 -10.51 -15.54 -2.14
CA SER A 120 -11.42 -15.04 -3.20
C SER A 120 -11.01 -15.42 -4.63
N ALA A 121 -10.13 -16.42 -4.80
CA ALA A 121 -9.65 -16.88 -6.11
C ALA A 121 -8.83 -15.84 -6.92
N THR A 122 -8.32 -14.80 -6.25
CA THR A 122 -7.47 -13.74 -6.85
C THR A 122 -6.02 -13.78 -6.32
N ASN A 123 -5.52 -14.96 -5.94
CA ASN A 123 -4.10 -15.17 -5.67
C ASN A 123 -3.28 -14.83 -6.93
N SER A 124 -2.23 -14.02 -6.77
CA SER A 124 -1.23 -13.79 -7.82
C SER A 124 -0.56 -15.13 -8.15
N GLY A 125 -0.75 -15.65 -9.36
CA GLY A 125 -0.38 -17.03 -9.72
C GLY A 125 -1.45 -17.82 -10.48
N ASN A 126 -2.70 -17.35 -10.54
CA ASN A 126 -3.73 -17.96 -11.40
C ASN A 126 -3.50 -17.55 -12.86
N SER A 127 -3.23 -18.50 -13.76
CA SER A 127 -3.08 -18.21 -15.18
C SER A 127 -4.44 -17.86 -15.80
N GLY A 128 -4.57 -16.64 -16.32
CA GLY A 128 -5.68 -16.26 -17.20
C GLY A 128 -5.55 -16.93 -18.57
N GLY A 129 -5.89 -18.21 -18.66
CA GLY A 129 -5.93 -18.99 -19.89
C GLY A 129 -6.84 -20.22 -19.76
N VAL A 130 -7.87 -20.29 -20.61
CA VAL A 130 -8.93 -21.31 -20.75
C VAL A 130 -9.60 -21.82 -19.45
N ASN A 131 -10.63 -21.07 -19.03
CA ASN A 131 -11.85 -21.57 -18.34
C ASN A 131 -11.73 -22.22 -16.95
N THR A 132 -10.83 -21.77 -16.07
CA THR A 132 -11.05 -21.99 -14.62
C THR A 132 -10.60 -20.79 -13.78
N ASN A 133 -11.52 -20.23 -13.00
CA ASN A 133 -11.22 -19.24 -11.95
C ASN A 133 -10.83 -19.90 -10.62
N LEU A 134 -10.65 -21.23 -10.59
CA LEU A 134 -10.52 -22.03 -9.37
C LEU A 134 -9.18 -22.77 -9.34
N SER A 135 -8.05 -22.06 -9.32
CA SER A 135 -6.72 -22.67 -9.24
C SER A 135 -5.85 -22.10 -8.11
N LEU A 136 -4.87 -22.90 -7.67
CA LEU A 136 -3.86 -22.57 -6.65
C LEU A 136 -2.47 -22.75 -7.30
N GLY A 137 -1.64 -21.70 -7.36
CA GLY A 137 -0.35 -21.76 -8.05
C GLY A 137 0.52 -20.51 -7.89
N THR A 138 1.70 -20.51 -8.51
CA THR A 138 2.67 -19.42 -8.61
C THR A 138 2.72 -18.89 -10.06
N ASN A 139 3.09 -17.62 -10.28
CA ASN A 139 3.32 -17.04 -11.62
C ASN A 139 4.82 -16.88 -11.96
N THR A 140 5.70 -17.38 -11.09
CA THR A 140 7.15 -17.40 -11.26
C THR A 140 7.64 -18.84 -11.37
N SER A 141 8.89 -19.04 -11.79
CA SER A 141 9.53 -20.36 -11.81
C SER A 141 9.97 -20.79 -10.40
N ASP A 142 9.07 -20.65 -9.44
CA ASP A 142 9.24 -21.08 -8.05
C ASP A 142 8.20 -22.14 -7.68
N ASP A 143 8.57 -23.03 -6.76
CA ASP A 143 7.71 -24.09 -6.26
C ASP A 143 6.48 -23.53 -5.52
N LEU A 144 5.33 -24.20 -5.67
CA LEU A 144 4.19 -24.01 -4.76
C LEU A 144 4.48 -24.77 -3.46
N VAL A 145 4.68 -24.05 -2.35
CA VAL A 145 5.11 -24.63 -1.06
C VAL A 145 3.98 -24.59 -0.01
N PHE A 146 3.70 -25.75 0.60
CA PHE A 146 2.83 -25.91 1.76
C PHE A 146 3.67 -25.97 3.04
N LYS A 147 3.33 -25.15 4.04
CA LYS A 147 4.05 -25.08 5.32
C LYS A 147 3.13 -25.30 6.53
N VAL A 148 3.67 -25.91 7.59
CA VAL A 148 3.07 -25.99 8.93
C VAL A 148 4.13 -25.50 9.93
N ASN A 149 3.77 -24.58 10.83
CA ASN A 149 4.71 -23.97 11.79
C ASN A 149 6.01 -23.46 11.12
N SER A 150 5.87 -22.73 10.00
CA SER A 150 6.98 -22.22 9.17
C SER A 150 7.89 -23.28 8.52
N THR A 151 7.61 -24.57 8.70
CA THR A 151 8.37 -25.68 8.10
C THR A 151 7.68 -26.18 6.83
N SER A 152 8.43 -26.39 5.75
CA SER A 152 7.91 -26.97 4.50
C SER A 152 7.50 -28.43 4.71
N VAL A 153 6.24 -28.75 4.39
CA VAL A 153 5.68 -30.10 4.47
C VAL A 153 5.14 -30.60 3.14
N GLY A 154 5.06 -29.73 2.12
CA GLY A 154 4.68 -30.11 0.77
C GLY A 154 5.22 -29.13 -0.26
N ARG A 155 5.55 -29.62 -1.46
CA ARG A 155 5.99 -28.80 -2.60
C ARG A 155 5.47 -29.41 -3.92
N LEU A 156 4.97 -28.57 -4.80
CA LEU A 156 4.86 -28.86 -6.24
C LEU A 156 5.93 -28.03 -6.94
N GLY A 157 6.96 -28.69 -7.46
CA GLY A 157 8.17 -28.05 -7.94
C GLY A 157 8.27 -27.94 -9.46
N VAL A 158 9.07 -26.96 -9.89
CA VAL A 158 9.18 -26.56 -11.31
C VAL A 158 9.83 -27.61 -12.21
N ASN A 159 10.59 -28.54 -11.64
CA ASN A 159 11.29 -29.60 -12.38
C ASN A 159 10.49 -30.91 -12.42
N ASN A 160 9.16 -30.82 -12.59
CA ASN A 160 8.25 -31.96 -12.53
C ASN A 160 8.38 -32.74 -11.21
N SER A 161 8.65 -32.03 -10.12
CA SER A 161 8.90 -32.65 -8.82
C SER A 161 7.72 -32.47 -7.86
N ILE A 162 7.47 -33.48 -7.04
CA ILE A 162 6.40 -33.45 -6.03
C ILE A 162 6.96 -33.99 -4.72
N SER A 163 6.86 -33.23 -3.64
CA SER A 163 7.27 -33.71 -2.32
C SER A 163 6.17 -33.50 -1.28
N PHE A 164 5.90 -34.49 -0.43
CA PHE A 164 5.03 -34.36 0.75
C PHE A 164 5.63 -35.10 1.93
N GLY A 165 5.70 -34.44 3.09
CA GLY A 165 6.38 -34.93 4.28
C GLY A 165 7.42 -33.93 4.78
N THR A 166 7.65 -33.91 6.10
CA THR A 166 8.72 -33.11 6.70
C THR A 166 10.07 -33.54 6.12
N ALA A 167 10.87 -32.57 5.66
CA ALA A 167 12.16 -32.82 5.02
C ALA A 167 12.13 -33.76 3.79
N ALA A 168 10.97 -33.98 3.16
CA ALA A 168 10.89 -34.67 1.88
C ALA A 168 11.54 -33.80 0.78
N ASN A 169 12.37 -34.43 -0.07
CA ASN A 169 13.11 -33.74 -1.12
C ASN A 169 12.94 -34.45 -2.47
N ALA A 170 12.12 -33.87 -3.34
CA ALA A 170 11.98 -34.33 -4.71
C ALA A 170 12.77 -33.41 -5.65
N ALA A 171 13.82 -33.97 -6.26
CA ALA A 171 14.58 -33.34 -7.33
C ALA A 171 13.92 -33.62 -8.70
N GLN A 172 14.61 -33.35 -9.82
CA GLN A 172 14.04 -33.41 -11.18
C GLN A 172 13.29 -34.71 -11.46
N ASN A 173 12.05 -34.59 -11.96
CA ASN A 173 11.14 -35.70 -12.25
C ASN A 173 10.93 -36.66 -11.06
N GLY A 174 11.12 -36.17 -9.83
CA GLY A 174 11.04 -36.94 -8.60
C GLY A 174 9.69 -36.82 -7.89
N ILE A 175 9.26 -37.89 -7.24
CA ILE A 175 8.11 -37.88 -6.30
C ILE A 175 8.61 -38.42 -4.96
N ALA A 176 8.63 -37.59 -3.92
CA ALA A 176 9.08 -37.95 -2.57
C ALA A 176 7.93 -37.85 -1.57
N LEU A 177 7.49 -38.96 -0.99
CA LEU A 177 6.37 -39.02 -0.04
C LEU A 177 6.83 -39.58 1.30
N GLY A 178 6.67 -38.85 2.40
CA GLY A 178 7.05 -39.27 3.75
C GLY A 178 8.28 -38.54 4.30
N ASN A 179 8.47 -38.64 5.63
CA ASN A 179 9.54 -37.93 6.35
C ASN A 179 10.92 -38.29 5.79
N SER A 180 11.71 -37.27 5.45
CA SER A 180 13.08 -37.41 4.93
C SER A 180 13.21 -38.27 3.66
N SER A 181 12.11 -38.50 2.94
CA SER A 181 12.14 -39.19 1.63
C SER A 181 12.89 -38.35 0.60
N SER A 182 13.65 -38.98 -0.30
CA SER A 182 14.40 -38.29 -1.35
C SER A 182 14.25 -39.01 -2.69
N ALA A 183 13.92 -38.27 -3.75
CA ALA A 183 13.72 -38.84 -5.08
C ALA A 183 14.36 -37.97 -6.18
N TYR A 184 14.96 -38.61 -7.18
CA TYR A 184 15.44 -38.01 -8.43
C TYR A 184 15.09 -38.96 -9.58
N GLN A 185 14.35 -38.47 -10.57
CA GLN A 185 13.86 -39.25 -11.72
C GLN A 185 13.16 -40.56 -11.30
N GLY A 186 12.36 -40.52 -10.23
CA GLY A 186 11.76 -41.71 -9.64
C GLY A 186 10.81 -41.40 -8.48
N ILE A 187 10.31 -42.45 -7.84
CA ILE A 187 9.37 -42.35 -6.71
C ILE A 187 10.05 -42.89 -5.46
N ALA A 188 10.15 -42.07 -4.42
CA ALA A 188 10.52 -42.50 -3.08
C ALA A 188 9.32 -42.34 -2.16
N ILE A 189 8.98 -43.41 -1.46
CA ILE A 189 8.01 -43.38 -0.36
C ILE A 189 8.83 -43.67 0.91
N GLY A 190 8.55 -42.97 2.01
CA GLY A 190 9.31 -42.95 3.26
C GLY A 190 9.55 -44.35 3.85
N PRO A 191 10.21 -44.46 5.01
CA PRO A 191 10.64 -45.76 5.53
C PRO A 191 9.46 -46.73 5.63
N ILE A 192 9.49 -47.77 4.81
CA ILE A 192 8.55 -48.88 4.83
C ILE A 192 8.64 -49.48 6.23
N LEU A 193 7.48 -49.65 6.88
CA LEU A 193 7.28 -50.33 8.16
C LEU A 193 8.30 -51.46 8.38
N ARG A 194 9.20 -51.29 9.36
CA ARG A 194 10.05 -52.38 9.84
C ARG A 194 9.14 -53.36 10.58
N LEU A 195 8.73 -54.44 9.91
CA LEU A 195 8.14 -55.57 10.62
C LEU A 195 9.17 -56.05 11.66
N PRO A 196 8.79 -56.20 12.94
CA PRO A 196 9.69 -56.77 13.92
C PRO A 196 10.12 -58.18 13.46
N PRO A 197 11.35 -58.62 13.74
CA PRO A 197 11.79 -59.95 13.36
C PRO A 197 10.80 -60.97 13.93
N MET A 198 10.28 -61.84 13.06
CA MET A 198 9.62 -63.07 13.50
C MET A 198 10.69 -63.90 14.21
N ASN A 199 10.63 -63.95 15.53
CA ASN A 199 11.42 -64.91 16.30
C ASN A 199 10.96 -66.31 15.88
N GLN A 200 11.83 -67.04 15.16
CA GLN A 200 11.83 -68.49 15.10
C GLN A 200 13.13 -68.97 15.74
#